data_AF-A0A848NWM4-F1
#
_entry.id   AF-A0A848NWM4-F1
#
_cell.length_a   1.000
_cell.length_b   1.000
_cell.length_c   1.000
_cell.angle_alpha   90.00
_cell.angle_beta   90.00
_cell.angle_gamma   90.00
#
_symmetry.space_group_name_H-M   'P 1'
#
loop_
_entity.id
_entity.type
_entity.pdbx_description
1 polymer ?
#
loop_
_entity_poly.entity_id
_entity_poly.type
_entity_poly.pdbx_seq_one_letter_code
_entity_poly.pdbx_strand_id
1 'polypeptide(L)'
;MLALGGDTTDASTTFNVGQLGAVGSGAQYQGFANLEKSGASLWTLTGAATGLMSWTLLGGTLAIASDDALGDPAGSLALDGGTLRNTAPIVATRPLQVRAGGGTLETLQPLTLQGALGGNGALVKTGAATLTLNGVSTYAGALDLRAGKLVVGDATHGAAVLPGAVPCAPRAARGGR
;
A
#
# COMPACT_ATOMS: atom_id res chain seq x y z
N MET A 1 17.59 8.76 4.40
CA MET A 1 16.37 8.26 3.71
C MET A 1 16.75 7.84 2.29
N LEU A 2 16.06 6.88 1.70
CA LEU A 2 16.21 6.50 0.29
C LEU A 2 14.92 6.85 -0.46
N ALA A 3 15.01 7.57 -1.58
CA ALA A 3 13.85 7.95 -2.37
C ALA A 3 13.90 7.35 -3.78
N LEU A 4 12.77 6.79 -4.21
CA LEU A 4 12.52 6.33 -5.58
C LEU A 4 11.73 7.42 -6.31
N GLY A 5 12.45 8.25 -7.07
CA GLY A 5 11.91 9.40 -7.81
C GLY A 5 11.63 9.12 -9.29
N GLY A 6 11.65 10.18 -10.10
CA GLY A 6 11.51 10.10 -11.56
C GLY A 6 10.15 10.55 -12.10
N ASP A 7 10.02 10.61 -13.41
CA ASP A 7 8.82 11.06 -14.11
C ASP A 7 8.23 9.97 -15.04
N THR A 8 7.30 10.35 -15.91
CA THR A 8 6.60 9.40 -16.81
C THR A 8 7.36 9.08 -18.08
N THR A 9 8.47 9.79 -18.35
CA THR A 9 9.37 9.52 -19.47
C THR A 9 10.43 8.48 -19.11
N ASP A 10 10.67 8.26 -17.82
CA ASP A 10 11.45 7.13 -17.34
C ASP A 10 10.75 5.80 -17.69
N ALA A 11 11.50 4.86 -18.26
CA ALA A 11 11.01 3.49 -18.37
C ALA A 11 10.65 2.96 -16.98
N SER A 12 9.65 2.06 -16.88
CA SER A 12 9.31 1.45 -15.60
C SER A 12 10.57 0.86 -14.95
N THR A 13 10.88 1.35 -13.76
CA THR A 13 12.13 1.05 -13.06
C THR A 13 11.90 -0.04 -12.02
N THR A 14 12.89 -0.90 -11.83
CA THR A 14 12.85 -1.98 -10.84
C THR A 14 13.86 -1.71 -9.74
N PHE A 15 13.48 -1.92 -8.48
CA PHE A 15 14.38 -1.90 -7.34
C PHE A 15 14.33 -3.21 -6.57
N ASN A 16 15.48 -3.85 -6.36
CA ASN A 16 15.58 -5.06 -5.55
C ASN A 16 15.84 -4.67 -4.10
N VAL A 17 14.81 -4.78 -3.24
CA VAL A 17 14.91 -4.39 -1.83
C VAL A 17 15.77 -5.34 -1.00
N GLY A 18 16.10 -6.53 -1.52
CA GLY A 18 17.09 -7.43 -0.90
C GLY A 18 18.52 -6.89 -0.95
N GLN A 19 18.76 -5.79 -1.67
CA GLN A 19 20.02 -5.06 -1.66
C GLN A 19 20.10 -4.03 -0.50
N LEU A 20 19.04 -3.88 0.30
CA LEU A 20 19.03 -3.04 1.49
C LEU A 20 19.51 -3.82 2.72
N GLY A 21 20.21 -3.15 3.64
CA GLY A 21 20.60 -3.75 4.91
C GLY A 21 21.03 -2.75 5.99
N ALA A 22 21.33 -3.27 7.17
CA ALA A 22 21.91 -2.48 8.26
C ALA A 22 23.35 -2.05 7.90
N VAL A 23 23.86 -1.01 8.58
CA VAL A 23 25.26 -0.60 8.44
C VAL A 23 26.17 -1.76 8.86
N GLY A 24 27.08 -2.15 7.98
CA GLY A 24 28.00 -3.29 8.18
C GLY A 24 27.47 -4.65 7.73
N SER A 25 26.26 -4.73 7.15
CA SER A 25 25.64 -6.00 6.73
C SER A 25 26.16 -6.58 5.41
N GLY A 26 27.03 -5.87 4.70
CA GLY A 26 27.48 -6.25 3.35
C GLY A 26 26.47 -5.97 2.23
N ALA A 27 25.28 -5.45 2.57
CA ALA A 27 24.30 -5.02 1.58
C ALA A 27 24.80 -3.83 0.74
N GLN A 28 24.32 -3.69 -0.49
CA GLN A 28 24.71 -2.58 -1.38
C GLN A 28 24.26 -1.22 -0.84
N TYR A 29 23.05 -1.16 -0.29
CA TYR A 29 22.44 0.04 0.24
C TYR A 29 22.22 -0.10 1.74
N GLN A 30 22.92 0.70 2.55
CA GLN A 30 23.00 0.47 3.99
C GLN A 30 22.46 1.63 4.81
N GLY A 31 21.89 1.32 5.98
CA GLY A 31 21.51 2.32 6.98
C GLY A 31 20.23 3.09 6.66
N PHE A 32 19.42 2.61 5.72
CA PHE A 32 18.14 3.21 5.39
C PHE A 32 16.99 2.52 6.14
N ALA A 33 16.31 3.26 7.01
CA ALA A 33 15.08 2.82 7.67
C ALA A 33 13.82 3.55 7.15
N ASN A 34 14.01 4.66 6.42
CA ASN A 34 12.93 5.46 5.83
C ASN A 34 13.10 5.49 4.33
N LEU A 35 12.04 5.09 3.63
CA LEU A 35 11.98 5.02 2.19
C LEU A 35 10.79 5.82 1.65
N GLU A 36 10.98 6.39 0.47
CA GLU A 36 9.99 7.24 -0.17
C GLU A 36 9.79 6.84 -1.62
N LYS A 37 8.53 6.88 -2.07
CA LYS A 37 8.21 6.92 -3.50
C LYS A 37 7.69 8.32 -3.84
N SER A 38 8.38 9.03 -4.73
CA SER A 38 8.05 10.38 -5.17
C SER A 38 8.16 10.52 -6.68
N GLY A 39 7.79 11.69 -7.21
CA GLY A 39 7.68 11.91 -8.66
C GLY A 39 6.56 11.09 -9.30
N ALA A 40 6.40 11.19 -10.61
CA ALA A 40 5.28 10.61 -11.35
C ALA A 40 5.53 9.17 -11.87
N SER A 41 6.75 8.66 -11.74
CA SER A 41 7.18 7.36 -12.26
C SER A 41 6.49 6.15 -11.61
N LEU A 42 6.59 5.00 -12.30
CA LEU A 42 6.28 3.67 -11.76
C LEU A 42 7.58 2.95 -11.37
N TRP A 43 7.71 2.61 -10.08
CA TRP A 43 8.75 1.73 -9.57
C TRP A 43 8.16 0.38 -9.17
N THR A 44 8.79 -0.71 -9.58
CA THR A 44 8.44 -2.08 -9.17
C THR A 44 9.47 -2.59 -8.15
N LEU A 45 9.01 -2.93 -6.95
CA LEU A 45 9.86 -3.58 -5.96
C LEU A 45 9.95 -5.09 -6.22
N THR A 46 11.14 -5.62 -6.06
CA THR A 46 11.46 -7.05 -6.16
C THR A 46 12.30 -7.49 -4.97
N GLY A 47 12.37 -8.79 -4.73
CA GLY A 47 13.04 -9.35 -3.55
C GLY A 47 12.25 -9.10 -2.26
N ALA A 48 12.87 -9.43 -1.13
CA ALA A 48 12.34 -9.24 0.21
C ALA A 48 13.31 -8.41 1.05
N ALA A 49 12.79 -7.53 1.89
CA ALA A 49 13.55 -6.78 2.87
C ALA A 49 13.24 -7.33 4.28
N THR A 50 14.27 -7.50 5.11
CA THR A 50 14.13 -8.06 6.47
C THR A 50 14.24 -7.01 7.57
N GLY A 51 14.60 -5.78 7.22
CA GLY A 51 14.73 -4.67 8.18
C GLY A 51 13.41 -3.97 8.46
N LEU A 52 13.34 -3.31 9.63
CA LEU A 52 12.29 -2.35 9.95
C LEU A 52 12.39 -1.14 9.01
N MET A 53 11.49 -1.11 8.03
CA MET A 53 11.47 -0.09 6.98
C MET A 53 10.13 0.63 6.98
N SER A 54 10.17 1.94 6.88
CA SER A 54 8.97 2.78 6.79
C SER A 54 8.88 3.42 5.42
N TRP A 55 7.82 3.10 4.67
CA TRP A 55 7.55 3.62 3.33
C TRP A 55 6.54 4.77 3.38
N THR A 56 6.85 5.88 2.70
CA THR A 56 5.88 6.94 2.40
C THR A 56 5.75 7.13 0.90
N LEU A 57 4.53 7.04 0.37
CA LEU A 57 4.23 7.21 -1.04
C LEU A 57 3.66 8.62 -1.26
N LEU A 58 4.51 9.54 -1.71
CA LEU A 58 4.17 10.94 -1.99
C LEU A 58 3.64 11.14 -3.42
N GLY A 59 3.97 10.26 -4.36
CA GLY A 59 3.53 10.40 -5.75
C GLY A 59 3.89 9.22 -6.64
N GLY A 60 3.30 9.16 -7.83
CA GLY A 60 3.53 8.07 -8.80
C GLY A 60 3.04 6.73 -8.28
N THR A 61 3.64 5.64 -8.76
CA THR A 61 3.21 4.27 -8.40
C THR A 61 4.35 3.44 -7.85
N LEU A 62 4.11 2.77 -6.72
CA LEU A 62 4.95 1.69 -6.20
C LEU A 62 4.22 0.36 -6.42
N ALA A 63 4.77 -0.49 -7.27
CA ALA A 63 4.24 -1.82 -7.54
C ALA A 63 4.96 -2.88 -6.69
N ILE A 64 4.20 -3.76 -6.05
CA ILE A 64 4.69 -4.84 -5.22
C ILE A 64 4.03 -6.17 -5.58
N ALA A 65 4.79 -7.27 -5.46
CA ALA A 65 4.27 -8.63 -5.62
C ALA A 65 4.15 -9.37 -4.27
N SER A 66 4.74 -8.85 -3.19
CA SER A 66 4.65 -9.38 -1.83
C SER A 66 4.74 -8.23 -0.83
N ASP A 67 4.13 -8.38 0.35
CA ASP A 67 4.28 -7.44 1.47
C ASP A 67 5.72 -7.42 2.01
N ASP A 68 6.47 -8.53 1.88
CA ASP A 68 7.88 -8.62 2.29
C ASP A 68 8.79 -7.66 1.51
N ALA A 69 8.35 -7.20 0.34
CA ALA A 69 9.07 -6.18 -0.42
C ALA A 69 9.08 -4.81 0.31
N LEU A 70 8.19 -4.61 1.28
CA LEU A 70 8.12 -3.40 2.09
C LEU A 70 8.93 -3.48 3.39
N GLY A 71 9.54 -4.63 3.70
CA GLY A 71 10.31 -4.84 4.92
C GLY A 71 9.54 -5.60 6.00
N ASP A 72 10.04 -5.54 7.23
CA ASP A 72 9.37 -6.13 8.40
C ASP A 72 7.94 -5.54 8.57
N PRO A 73 6.89 -6.36 8.87
CA PRO A 73 5.51 -5.90 9.07
C PRO A 73 5.26 -4.86 10.16
N ALA A 74 6.17 -4.70 11.14
CA ALA A 74 6.12 -3.61 12.12
C ALA A 74 6.57 -2.27 11.52
N GLY A 75 7.15 -2.28 10.32
CA GLY A 75 7.42 -1.10 9.51
C GLY A 75 6.15 -0.43 9.00
N SER A 76 6.13 0.91 9.01
CA SER A 76 4.95 1.69 8.61
C SER A 76 4.82 1.85 7.10
N LEU A 77 3.60 1.84 6.58
CA LEU A 77 3.29 2.25 5.21
C LEU A 77 2.31 3.44 5.25
N ALA A 78 2.68 4.53 4.60
CA ALA A 78 1.85 5.72 4.47
C ALA A 78 1.62 6.12 3.01
N LEU A 79 0.38 6.43 2.66
CA LEU A 79 0.02 7.11 1.42
C LEU A 79 -0.19 8.59 1.71
N ASP A 80 0.44 9.45 0.91
CA ASP A 80 0.32 10.91 1.00
C ASP A 80 0.41 11.53 -0.40
N GLY A 81 -0.35 10.95 -1.35
CA GLY A 81 -0.46 11.35 -2.75
C GLY A 81 -0.13 10.25 -3.77
N GLY A 82 0.62 9.23 -3.38
CA GLY A 82 1.04 8.15 -4.28
C GLY A 82 0.06 6.97 -4.42
N THR A 83 0.42 6.03 -5.30
CA THR A 83 -0.33 4.80 -5.57
C THR A 83 0.45 3.57 -5.13
N LEU A 84 -0.18 2.69 -4.35
CA LEU A 84 0.29 1.32 -4.15
C LEU A 84 -0.44 0.39 -5.11
N ARG A 85 0.31 -0.38 -5.90
CA ARG A 85 -0.20 -1.37 -6.84
C ARG A 85 0.26 -2.76 -6.44
N ASN A 86 -0.64 -3.72 -6.27
CA ASN A 86 -0.23 -5.13 -6.15
C ASN A 86 -0.34 -5.85 -7.50
N THR A 87 0.69 -6.62 -7.84
CA THR A 87 0.76 -7.42 -9.08
C THR A 87 0.57 -8.92 -8.85
N ALA A 88 0.48 -9.34 -7.58
CA ALA A 88 0.13 -10.67 -7.13
C ALA A 88 -0.86 -10.59 -5.95
N PRO A 89 -1.57 -11.69 -5.60
CA PRO A 89 -2.39 -11.71 -4.40
C PRO A 89 -1.54 -11.44 -3.14
N ILE A 90 -1.98 -10.51 -2.29
CA ILE A 90 -1.25 -10.13 -1.07
C ILE A 90 -2.18 -10.14 0.14
N VAL A 91 -1.68 -10.69 1.26
CA VAL A 91 -2.24 -10.51 2.59
C VAL A 91 -1.23 -9.72 3.41
N ALA A 92 -1.53 -8.45 3.71
CA ALA A 92 -0.65 -7.57 4.44
C ALA A 92 -1.13 -7.42 5.90
N THR A 93 -0.23 -7.65 6.85
CA THR A 93 -0.50 -7.49 8.29
C THR A 93 -0.09 -6.12 8.84
N ARG A 94 0.75 -5.38 8.10
CA ARG A 94 1.18 -4.05 8.49
C ARG A 94 0.03 -3.03 8.45
N PRO A 95 0.02 -2.02 9.35
CA PRO A 95 -0.94 -0.93 9.28
C PRO A 95 -0.69 -0.03 8.06
N LEU A 96 -1.76 0.49 7.48
CA LEU A 96 -1.73 1.46 6.38
C LEU A 96 -2.29 2.80 6.85
N GLN A 97 -1.50 3.87 6.72
CA GLN A 97 -1.93 5.23 7.03
C GLN A 97 -2.21 6.03 5.76
N VAL A 98 -3.38 6.64 5.66
CA VAL A 98 -3.71 7.57 4.57
C VAL A 98 -3.69 9.00 5.12
N ARG A 99 -2.61 9.71 4.78
CA ARG A 99 -2.34 11.09 5.22
C ARG A 99 -3.10 12.10 4.36
N ALA A 100 -3.00 13.39 4.70
CA ALA A 100 -3.81 14.45 4.10
C ALA A 100 -3.72 14.55 2.57
N GLY A 101 -2.59 14.20 1.96
CA GLY A 101 -2.42 14.11 0.50
C GLY A 101 -3.21 12.98 -0.16
N GLY A 102 -3.78 12.07 0.62
CA GLY A 102 -4.59 10.95 0.16
C GLY A 102 -3.74 9.84 -0.45
N GLY A 103 -4.37 9.02 -1.29
CA GLY A 103 -3.65 8.00 -2.06
C GLY A 103 -4.55 7.07 -2.83
N THR A 104 -3.92 6.18 -3.60
CA THR A 104 -4.63 5.16 -4.38
C THR A 104 -4.14 3.76 -4.01
N LEU A 105 -5.09 2.85 -3.82
CA LEU A 105 -4.85 1.41 -3.88
C LEU A 105 -5.33 0.89 -5.24
N GLU A 106 -4.40 0.49 -6.08
CA GLU A 106 -4.69 -0.10 -7.38
C GLU A 106 -4.57 -1.62 -7.31
N THR A 107 -5.70 -2.30 -7.17
CA THR A 107 -5.68 -3.76 -7.02
C THR A 107 -5.82 -4.48 -8.35
N LEU A 108 -4.69 -4.88 -8.93
CA LEU A 108 -4.70 -5.75 -10.12
C LEU A 108 -4.94 -7.21 -9.73
N GLN A 109 -4.66 -7.57 -8.49
CA GLN A 109 -4.90 -8.89 -7.88
C GLN A 109 -5.56 -8.72 -6.50
N PRO A 110 -6.13 -9.76 -5.87
CA PRO A 110 -6.74 -9.64 -4.55
C PRO A 110 -5.77 -9.07 -3.51
N LEU A 111 -6.22 -8.06 -2.76
CA LEU A 111 -5.46 -7.44 -1.68
C LEU A 111 -6.27 -7.56 -0.39
N THR A 112 -5.69 -8.19 0.63
CA THR A 112 -6.27 -8.26 1.98
C THR A 112 -5.42 -7.46 2.94
N LEU A 113 -6.02 -6.47 3.60
CA LEU A 113 -5.38 -5.70 4.67
C LEU A 113 -5.90 -6.24 6.02
N GLN A 114 -5.05 -6.98 6.71
CA GLN A 114 -5.28 -7.45 8.09
C GLN A 114 -4.90 -6.36 9.10
N GLY A 115 -3.89 -5.56 8.78
CA GLY A 115 -3.54 -4.38 9.54
C GLY A 115 -4.64 -3.31 9.47
N ALA A 116 -4.72 -2.47 10.50
CA ALA A 116 -5.68 -1.37 10.55
C ALA A 116 -5.41 -0.34 9.45
N LEU A 117 -6.48 0.12 8.79
CA LEU A 117 -6.45 1.33 7.97
C LEU A 117 -6.67 2.54 8.90
N GLY A 118 -5.81 3.53 8.80
CA GLY A 118 -5.87 4.76 9.61
C GLY A 118 -5.73 6.02 8.77
N GLY A 119 -5.96 7.16 9.42
CA GLY A 119 -5.82 8.49 8.82
C GLY A 119 -7.13 9.09 8.31
N ASN A 120 -7.02 10.27 7.71
CA ASN A 120 -8.14 11.12 7.32
C ASN A 120 -8.10 11.57 5.85
N GLY A 121 -7.03 11.24 5.11
CA GLY A 121 -6.96 11.57 3.69
C GLY A 121 -7.92 10.76 2.83
N ALA A 122 -8.24 11.27 1.64
CA ALA A 122 -9.06 10.55 0.69
C ALA A 122 -8.31 9.34 0.11
N LEU A 123 -8.94 8.17 0.14
CA LEU A 123 -8.41 6.94 -0.43
C LEU A 123 -9.22 6.58 -1.68
N VAL A 124 -8.55 6.35 -2.80
CA VAL A 124 -9.19 5.85 -4.00
C VAL A 124 -8.85 4.38 -4.18
N LYS A 125 -9.87 3.55 -4.42
CA LYS A 125 -9.68 2.15 -4.80
C LYS A 125 -10.00 1.96 -6.28
N THR A 126 -8.99 1.55 -7.03
CA THR A 126 -9.07 1.21 -8.46
C THR A 126 -8.66 -0.25 -8.70
N GLY A 127 -8.68 -0.68 -9.97
CA GLY A 127 -8.40 -2.06 -10.35
C GLY A 127 -9.60 -3.00 -10.11
N ALA A 128 -9.72 -4.03 -10.95
CA ALA A 128 -10.88 -4.90 -10.99
C ALA A 128 -10.95 -5.89 -9.82
N ALA A 129 -9.84 -6.14 -9.13
CA ALA A 129 -9.78 -7.12 -8.04
C ALA A 129 -10.46 -6.64 -6.75
N THR A 130 -10.62 -7.59 -5.82
CA THR A 130 -11.22 -7.34 -4.50
C THR A 130 -10.18 -6.77 -3.54
N LEU A 131 -10.56 -5.70 -2.85
CA LEU A 131 -9.91 -5.25 -1.61
C LEU A 131 -10.72 -5.78 -0.43
N THR A 132 -10.08 -6.53 0.46
CA THR A 132 -10.64 -7.01 1.72
C THR A 132 -9.99 -6.28 2.89
N LEU A 133 -10.80 -5.67 3.75
CA LEU A 133 -10.36 -4.98 4.96
C LEU A 133 -10.81 -5.80 6.17
N ASN A 134 -9.86 -6.44 6.84
CA ASN A 134 -10.12 -7.27 8.03
C ASN A 134 -9.67 -6.61 9.33
N GLY A 135 -8.82 -5.58 9.24
CA GLY A 135 -8.40 -4.81 10.40
C GLY A 135 -9.52 -3.94 10.99
N VAL A 136 -9.46 -3.71 12.30
CA VAL A 136 -10.29 -2.70 12.98
C VAL A 136 -9.73 -1.32 12.61
N SER A 137 -10.38 -0.63 11.69
CA SER A 137 -9.85 0.63 11.14
C SER A 137 -10.31 1.84 11.94
N THR A 138 -9.40 2.79 12.17
CA THR A 138 -9.72 4.14 12.70
C THR A 138 -9.81 5.18 11.57
N TYR A 139 -9.79 4.72 10.32
CA TYR A 139 -9.87 5.54 9.13
C TYR A 139 -11.13 6.41 9.11
N ALA A 140 -10.91 7.73 9.10
CA ALA A 140 -11.95 8.75 9.07
C ALA A 140 -12.08 9.43 7.70
N GLY A 141 -11.18 9.14 6.76
CA GLY A 141 -11.23 9.66 5.40
C GLY A 141 -12.31 8.99 4.55
N ALA A 142 -12.55 9.52 3.36
CA ALA A 142 -13.47 8.92 2.39
C ALA A 142 -12.75 7.90 1.50
N LEU A 143 -13.32 6.70 1.35
CA LEU A 143 -12.87 5.69 0.39
C LEU A 143 -13.73 5.75 -0.89
N ASP A 144 -13.21 6.34 -1.96
CA ASP A 144 -13.86 6.37 -3.27
C ASP A 144 -13.61 5.05 -4.01
N LEU A 145 -14.64 4.20 -4.06
CA LEU A 145 -14.59 2.91 -4.73
C LEU A 145 -14.95 3.06 -6.21
N ARG A 146 -13.92 3.19 -7.07
CA ARG A 146 -14.08 3.41 -8.51
C ARG A 146 -14.20 2.13 -9.32
N ALA A 147 -13.55 1.05 -8.89
CA ALA A 147 -13.57 -0.23 -9.59
C ALA A 147 -13.37 -1.43 -8.65
N GLY A 148 -13.87 -2.59 -9.11
CA GLY A 148 -13.75 -3.86 -8.40
C GLY A 148 -14.72 -3.96 -7.22
N LYS A 149 -14.27 -4.65 -6.17
CA LYS A 149 -15.07 -4.94 -4.98
C LYS A 149 -14.34 -4.50 -3.72
N LEU A 150 -15.09 -3.93 -2.78
CA LEU A 150 -14.66 -3.75 -1.39
C LEU A 150 -15.41 -4.74 -0.50
N VAL A 151 -14.67 -5.45 0.34
CA VAL A 151 -15.20 -6.31 1.41
C VAL A 151 -14.66 -5.80 2.74
N VAL A 152 -15.53 -5.61 3.73
CA VAL A 152 -15.13 -5.31 5.11
C VAL A 152 -15.49 -6.52 5.97
N GLY A 153 -14.47 -7.13 6.58
CA GLY A 153 -14.57 -8.35 7.36
C GLY A 153 -14.67 -9.64 6.53
N ASP A 154 -14.38 -10.75 7.20
CA ASP A 154 -14.60 -12.10 6.69
C ASP A 154 -15.15 -13.01 7.81
N ALA A 155 -15.25 -14.32 7.56
CA ALA A 155 -15.83 -15.27 8.51
C ALA A 155 -15.10 -15.33 9.87
N THR A 156 -13.84 -14.91 9.93
CA THR A 156 -13.01 -14.91 11.13
C THR A 156 -12.73 -13.50 11.68
N HIS A 157 -13.12 -12.44 10.96
CA HIS A 157 -12.87 -11.03 11.31
C HIS A 157 -14.18 -10.24 11.51
N GLY A 158 -15.07 -10.72 12.40
CA GLY A 158 -16.36 -10.06 12.67
C GLY A 158 -16.27 -8.68 13.33
N ALA A 159 -15.09 -8.29 13.84
CA ALA A 159 -14.84 -6.96 14.39
C ALA A 159 -14.31 -5.95 13.35
N ALA A 160 -14.07 -6.39 12.10
CA ALA A 160 -13.58 -5.51 11.05
C ALA A 160 -14.56 -4.35 10.84
N VAL A 161 -14.02 -3.14 10.77
CA VAL A 161 -14.82 -1.92 10.62
C VAL A 161 -14.09 -0.95 9.71
N LEU A 162 -14.86 -0.24 8.88
CA LEU A 162 -14.42 0.91 8.11
C LEU A 162 -15.39 2.07 8.40
N PRO A 163 -15.03 2.98 9.32
CA PRO A 163 -15.91 4.09 9.72
C PRO A 163 -16.09 5.13 8.62
N GLY A 164 -15.05 5.34 7.82
CA GLY A 164 -15.03 6.32 6.73
C GLY A 164 -16.13 6.12 5.70
N ALA A 165 -16.64 7.24 5.18
CA ALA A 165 -17.63 7.20 4.12
C ALA A 165 -17.06 6.50 2.90
N VAL A 166 -17.86 5.65 2.27
CA VAL A 166 -17.49 5.02 1.01
C VAL A 166 -18.48 5.57 -0.03
N PRO A 167 -18.05 6.29 -1.05
CA PRO A 167 -18.82 6.48 -2.30
C PRO A 167 -18.52 5.35 -3.31
N CYS A 168 -19.47 4.99 -4.16
CA CYS A 168 -19.31 3.92 -5.15
C CYS A 168 -19.59 4.43 -6.56
N ALA A 169 -18.71 4.11 -7.49
CA ALA A 169 -19.03 4.22 -8.91
C ALA A 169 -20.04 3.13 -9.34
N PRO A 170 -20.82 3.32 -10.42
CA PRO A 170 -21.86 2.37 -10.86
C PRO A 170 -21.38 0.94 -11.16
N ARG A 171 -20.08 0.73 -11.36
CA ARG A 171 -19.47 -0.59 -11.66
C ARG A 171 -18.79 -1.22 -10.45
N ALA A 172 -18.83 -0.58 -9.29
CA ALA A 172 -18.21 -1.08 -8.09
C ALA A 172 -19.23 -1.67 -7.12
N ALA A 173 -18.82 -2.71 -6.40
CA ALA A 173 -19.67 -3.40 -5.42
C ALA A 173 -19.08 -3.33 -4.02
N ARG A 174 -19.94 -3.16 -3.03
CA ARG A 174 -19.63 -3.37 -1.61
C ARG A 174 -20.26 -4.65 -1.11
N GLY A 175 -19.56 -5.35 -0.24
CA GLY A 175 -20.14 -6.40 0.58
C GLY A 175 -19.66 -6.28 2.02
N GLY A 176 -20.52 -6.62 2.96
CA GLY A 176 -20.17 -7.04 4.30
C GLY A 176 -20.53 -8.52 4.48
N ARG A 177 -19.88 -9.21 5.40
CA ARG A 177 -20.40 -10.46 5.94
C ARG A 177 -21.18 -10.20 7.21
#